data_AF-A0A2T2TNZ8-F1
#
_entry.id   AF-A0A2T2TNZ8-F1
#
_cell.length_a   1.000
_cell.length_b   1.000
_cell.length_c   1.000
_cell.angle_alpha   90.00
_cell.angle_beta   90.00
_cell.angle_gamma   90.00
#
_symmetry.space_group_name_H-M   'P 1'
#
loop_
_entity.id
_entity.type
_entity.pdbx_description
1 polymer ?
#
loop_
_entity_poly.entity_id
_entity_poly.type
_entity_poly.pdbx_seq_one_letter_code
_entity_poly.pdbx_strand_id
1 'polypeptide(L)'
;MQQMKATGAEPTLSEDNLTGVTRIEGESEKAPGGGLRKDAGWKLILRLTERFERLGASDGGWSILYRDPADERLWELTYPQGHLHGGGPPLLRVVSEEEAAEKYGARAAFRQGKGEGL
;
A
#
# COMPACT_ATOMS: atom_id res chain seq x y z
N MET A 1 18.07 14.63 -24.76
CA MET A 1 17.36 15.62 -23.92
C MET A 1 17.30 15.06 -22.53
N GLN A 2 18.04 15.66 -21.61
CA GLN A 2 18.20 15.21 -20.23
C GLN A 2 17.22 15.99 -19.36
N GLN A 3 16.32 15.30 -18.66
CA GLN A 3 15.43 15.89 -17.66
C GLN A 3 15.44 14.96 -16.45
N MET A 4 16.25 15.31 -15.45
CA MET A 4 16.12 14.81 -14.08
C MET A 4 16.50 15.96 -13.14
N LYS A 5 15.49 16.76 -12.76
CA LYS A 5 15.55 17.61 -11.57
C LYS A 5 14.49 17.11 -10.61
N ALA A 6 14.92 16.46 -9.54
CA ALA A 6 14.18 16.38 -8.29
C ALA A 6 15.21 16.32 -7.17
N THR A 7 15.37 17.46 -6.51
CA THR A 7 16.01 17.61 -5.20
C THR A 7 14.96 17.23 -4.16
N GLY A 8 15.28 16.25 -3.31
CA GLY A 8 14.40 15.71 -2.27
C GLY A 8 14.91 14.31 -1.94
N ALA A 9 15.21 14.07 -0.67
CA ALA A 9 15.86 12.88 -0.12
C ALA A 9 15.65 11.62 -0.98
N GLU A 10 16.74 10.99 -1.41
CA GLU A 10 16.71 9.71 -2.10
C GLU A 10 15.85 8.75 -1.24
N PRO A 11 14.70 8.25 -1.74
CA PRO A 11 13.97 7.24 -1.00
C PRO A 11 14.86 6.00 -1.01
N THR A 12 15.62 5.79 0.06
CA THR A 12 16.34 4.55 0.27
C THR A 12 15.26 3.50 0.51
N LEU A 13 14.85 2.81 -0.55
CA LEU A 13 13.95 1.67 -0.52
C LEU A 13 14.68 0.52 0.19
N SER A 14 14.90 0.66 1.49
CA SER A 14 15.19 -0.46 2.37
C SER A 14 13.85 -1.11 2.68
N GLU A 15 13.79 -2.44 2.72
CA GLU A 15 12.55 -3.22 2.94
C GLU A 15 11.82 -2.84 4.25
N ASP A 16 12.52 -2.11 5.12
CA ASP A 16 12.14 -1.70 6.47
C ASP A 16 11.91 -0.19 6.61
N ASN A 17 12.29 0.61 5.60
CA ASN A 17 12.16 2.06 5.65
C ASN A 17 11.37 2.57 4.44
N LEU A 18 10.05 2.66 4.63
CA LEU A 18 9.15 3.22 3.64
C LEU A 18 9.05 4.75 3.74
N THR A 19 9.92 5.42 4.50
CA THR A 19 9.82 6.88 4.70
C THR A 19 9.94 7.59 3.36
N GLY A 20 8.96 8.44 3.04
CA GLY A 20 8.86 9.11 1.73
C GLY A 20 8.24 8.26 0.61
N VAL A 21 8.06 6.95 0.81
CA VAL A 21 7.32 6.09 -0.13
C VAL A 21 5.83 6.24 0.10
N THR A 22 5.11 6.65 -0.93
CA THR A 22 3.65 6.87 -0.89
C THR A 22 2.87 5.87 -1.75
N ARG A 23 3.56 5.13 -2.63
CA ARG A 23 2.94 4.18 -3.56
C ARG A 23 3.93 3.11 -3.98
N ILE A 24 3.47 1.86 -3.99
CA ILE A 24 4.19 0.69 -4.47
C ILE A 24 3.23 -0.08 -5.35
N GLU A 25 3.66 -0.41 -6.56
CA GLU A 25 2.87 -1.18 -7.52
C GLU A 25 3.63 -2.45 -7.88
N GLY A 26 2.94 -3.59 -7.87
CA GLY A 26 3.45 -4.77 -8.54
C GLY A 26 3.39 -4.55 -10.04
N GLU A 27 4.45 -4.87 -10.76
CA GLU A 27 4.36 -5.06 -12.20
C GLU A 27 4.20 -6.55 -12.51
N SER A 28 3.44 -6.85 -13.56
CA SER A 28 3.31 -8.18 -14.13
C SER A 28 3.87 -8.18 -15.54
N GLU A 29 5.09 -8.69 -15.70
CA GLU A 29 5.64 -8.93 -17.03
C GLU A 29 5.02 -10.20 -17.63
N LYS A 30 4.59 -10.12 -18.90
CA LYS A 30 4.17 -11.30 -19.66
C LYS A 30 5.39 -12.19 -19.90
N ALA A 31 5.47 -13.32 -19.20
CA ALA A 31 6.50 -14.30 -19.50
C ALA A 31 6.26 -14.91 -20.89
N PRO A 32 7.32 -15.31 -21.63
CA PRO A 32 7.21 -15.91 -22.95
C PRO A 32 6.40 -17.24 -22.97
N GLY A 33 6.04 -17.80 -21.81
CA GLY A 33 5.17 -18.98 -21.66
C GLY A 33 3.74 -18.69 -21.17
N GLY A 34 3.31 -17.42 -21.16
CA GLY A 34 1.95 -17.04 -20.74
C GLY A 34 1.71 -16.93 -19.23
N GLY A 35 2.74 -17.16 -18.40
CA GLY A 35 2.68 -16.97 -16.95
C GLY A 35 2.90 -15.52 -16.53
N LEU A 36 2.21 -15.07 -15.48
CA LEU A 36 2.54 -13.81 -14.80
C LEU A 36 3.83 -13.98 -13.99
N ARG A 37 4.85 -13.16 -14.26
CA ARG A 37 5.99 -13.05 -13.35
C ARG A 37 5.70 -12.02 -12.26
N LYS A 38 5.81 -12.45 -11.00
CA LYS A 38 5.74 -11.58 -9.82
C LYS A 38 7.04 -10.80 -9.70
N ASP A 39 7.00 -9.51 -9.99
CA ASP A 39 8.14 -8.61 -9.85
C ASP A 39 8.52 -8.37 -8.36
N ALA A 40 9.65 -7.71 -8.12
CA ALA A 40 10.07 -7.22 -6.80
C ALA A 40 8.98 -6.39 -6.10
N GLY A 41 8.27 -5.51 -6.82
CA GLY A 41 7.18 -4.71 -6.25
C GLY A 41 6.04 -5.57 -5.68
N TRP A 42 5.67 -6.63 -6.40
CA TRP A 42 4.66 -7.59 -5.93
C TRP A 42 5.12 -8.25 -4.63
N LYS A 43 6.34 -8.80 -4.63
CA LYS A 43 6.88 -9.52 -3.46
C LYS A 43 6.99 -8.59 -2.26
N LEU A 44 7.40 -7.34 -2.48
CA LEU A 44 7.49 -6.33 -1.43
C LEU A 44 6.12 -6.05 -0.82
N ILE A 45 5.08 -5.80 -1.63
CA ILE A 45 3.72 -5.56 -1.14
C ILE A 45 3.23 -6.73 -0.28
N LEU A 46 3.42 -7.97 -0.74
CA LEU A 46 3.03 -9.15 0.05
C LEU A 46 3.73 -9.17 1.41
N ARG A 47 5.06 -9.01 1.44
CA ARG A 47 5.86 -8.99 2.69
C ARG A 47 5.43 -7.87 3.63
N LEU A 48 5.14 -6.68 3.10
CA LEU A 48 4.67 -5.55 3.90
C LEU A 48 3.30 -5.85 4.51
N THR A 49 2.37 -6.38 3.73
CA THR A 49 1.03 -6.71 4.22
C THR A 49 1.02 -7.83 5.26
N GLU A 50 2.04 -8.71 5.29
CA GLU A 50 2.19 -9.73 6.34
C GLU A 50 2.52 -9.14 7.72
N ARG A 51 3.14 -7.95 7.77
CA ARG A 51 3.48 -7.25 9.03
C ARG A 51 2.57 -6.08 9.37
N PHE A 52 1.81 -5.58 8.41
CA PHE A 52 0.91 -4.47 8.64
C PHE A 52 -0.34 -4.92 9.40
N GLU A 53 -0.85 -4.04 10.24
CA GLU A 53 -2.09 -4.28 10.96
C GLU A 53 -3.27 -4.05 10.02
N ARG A 54 -4.05 -5.09 9.74
CA ARG A 54 -5.26 -4.97 8.95
C ARG A 54 -6.35 -4.28 9.77
N LEU A 55 -6.81 -3.12 9.30
CA LEU A 55 -7.83 -2.31 9.97
C LEU A 55 -9.23 -2.59 9.44
N GLY A 56 -9.36 -2.91 8.15
CA GLY A 56 -10.66 -3.11 7.52
C GLY A 56 -10.57 -3.54 6.07
N ALA A 57 -11.71 -3.85 5.48
CA ALA A 57 -11.84 -4.05 4.05
C ALA A 57 -13.12 -3.38 3.56
N SER A 58 -13.08 -2.90 2.32
CA SER A 58 -14.20 -2.26 1.62
C SER A 58 -14.33 -2.87 0.23
N ASP A 59 -15.38 -2.51 -0.48
CA ASP A 59 -15.69 -3.02 -1.82
C ASP A 59 -15.70 -4.56 -1.86
N GLY A 60 -16.41 -5.21 -0.92
CA GLY A 60 -16.50 -6.67 -0.87
C GLY A 60 -15.18 -7.42 -0.63
N GLY A 61 -14.11 -6.73 -0.22
CA GLY A 61 -12.78 -7.31 -0.01
C GLY A 61 -11.74 -6.94 -1.06
N TRP A 62 -12.11 -6.18 -2.09
CA TRP A 62 -11.19 -5.72 -3.14
C TRP A 62 -10.25 -4.62 -2.69
N SER A 63 -10.66 -3.83 -1.69
CA SER A 63 -9.81 -2.83 -1.04
C SER A 63 -9.61 -3.19 0.42
N ILE A 64 -8.36 -3.25 0.87
CA ILE A 64 -8.02 -3.58 2.25
C ILE A 64 -7.20 -2.44 2.85
N LEU A 65 -7.63 -1.95 4.00
CA LEU A 65 -6.91 -0.93 4.75
C LEU A 65 -5.98 -1.60 5.75
N TYR A 66 -4.73 -1.18 5.71
CA TYR A 66 -3.63 -1.60 6.56
C TYR A 66 -3.05 -0.39 7.29
N ARG A 67 -2.43 -0.64 8.43
CA ARG A 67 -1.62 0.33 9.16
C ARG A 67 -0.21 -0.21 9.30
N ASP A 68 0.75 0.63 8.96
CA ASP A 68 2.15 0.35 9.21
C ASP A 68 2.44 0.55 10.71
N PRO A 69 2.83 -0.50 11.48
CA PRO A 69 3.19 -0.33 12.88
C PRO A 69 4.49 0.45 13.10
N ALA A 70 5.33 0.63 12.08
CA ALA A 70 6.62 1.32 12.22
C ALA A 70 6.48 2.85 12.24
N ASP A 71 5.59 3.40 11.41
CA ASP A 71 5.41 4.85 11.20
C ASP A 71 3.94 5.28 11.25
N GLU A 72 3.04 4.37 11.61
CA GLU A 72 1.61 4.59 11.82
C GLU A 72 0.78 5.00 10.58
N ARG A 73 1.42 5.10 9.41
CA ARG A 73 0.77 5.42 8.14
C ARG A 73 -0.28 4.39 7.75
N LEU A 74 -1.34 4.90 7.12
CA LEU A 74 -2.41 4.09 6.56
C LEU A 74 -2.09 3.73 5.10
N TRP A 75 -2.18 2.44 4.79
CA TRP A 75 -1.91 1.87 3.49
C TRP A 75 -3.15 1.16 2.96
N GLU A 76 -3.57 1.52 1.76
CA GLU A 76 -4.64 0.86 1.04
C GLU A 76 -4.04 -0.12 0.02
N LEU A 77 -4.42 -1.39 0.15
CA LEU A 77 -4.16 -2.44 -0.83
C LEU A 77 -5.36 -2.59 -1.76
N THR A 78 -5.13 -2.56 -3.08
CA THR A 78 -6.14 -2.81 -4.11
C THR A 78 -5.60 -3.71 -5.21
N TYR A 79 -6.52 -4.28 -6.00
CA TYR A 79 -6.21 -5.11 -7.15
C TYR A 79 -6.86 -4.52 -8.42
N PRO A 80 -6.28 -3.47 -9.01
CA PRO A 80 -6.90 -2.76 -10.15
C PRO A 80 -7.13 -3.65 -11.38
N GLN A 81 -6.41 -4.76 -11.49
CA GLN A 81 -6.55 -5.75 -12.56
C GLN A 81 -7.10 -7.09 -12.05
N GLY A 82 -7.87 -7.06 -10.94
CA GLY A 82 -8.42 -8.24 -10.28
C GLY A 82 -9.36 -9.12 -11.14
N HIS A 83 -9.77 -8.62 -12.32
CA HIS A 83 -10.51 -9.39 -13.32
C HIS A 83 -9.69 -10.49 -14.00
N LEU A 84 -8.36 -10.48 -13.84
CA LEU A 84 -7.49 -11.56 -14.31
C LEU A 84 -7.62 -12.76 -13.38
N HIS A 85 -7.91 -13.94 -13.94
CA HIS A 85 -7.95 -15.22 -13.23
C HIS A 85 -6.55 -15.46 -12.60
N GLY A 86 -6.38 -15.12 -11.33
CA GLY A 86 -5.06 -15.06 -10.66
C GLY A 86 -4.76 -13.76 -9.90
N GLY A 87 -5.66 -12.79 -9.91
CA GLY A 87 -5.67 -11.68 -8.94
C GLY A 87 -4.93 -10.40 -9.33
N GLY A 88 -4.33 -10.31 -10.53
CA GLY A 88 -3.65 -9.10 -11.01
C GLY A 88 -2.53 -8.57 -10.11
N PRO A 89 -1.71 -7.61 -10.59
CA PRO A 89 -0.73 -6.96 -9.73
C PRO A 89 -1.40 -6.22 -8.56
N PRO A 90 -0.95 -6.44 -7.32
CA PRO A 90 -1.40 -5.66 -6.17
C PRO A 90 -0.82 -4.24 -6.25
N LEU A 91 -1.60 -3.28 -5.77
CA LEU A 91 -1.21 -1.89 -5.60
C LEU A 91 -1.37 -1.52 -4.14
N LEU A 92 -0.30 -1.00 -3.54
CA LEU A 92 -0.29 -0.53 -2.17
C LEU A 92 0.01 0.98 -2.18
N ARG A 93 -0.92 1.78 -1.67
CA ARG A 93 -0.76 3.26 -1.63
C ARG A 93 -1.04 3.80 -0.24
N VAL A 94 -0.33 4.85 0.14
CA VAL A 94 -0.66 5.60 1.35
C VAL A 94 -1.98 6.35 1.13
N VAL A 95 -2.85 6.30 2.13
CA VAL A 95 -4.10 7.05 2.16
C VAL A 95 -4.14 7.92 3.41
N SER A 96 -4.80 9.07 3.31
CA SER A 96 -5.03 9.94 4.48
C SER A 96 -6.06 9.31 5.42
N GLU A 97 -6.07 9.75 6.68
CA GLU A 97 -7.10 9.38 7.65
C GLU A 97 -8.50 9.75 7.15
N GLU A 98 -8.65 10.89 6.48
CA GLU A 98 -9.92 11.33 5.89
C GLU A 98 -10.43 10.33 4.84
N GLU A 99 -9.61 10.02 3.83
CA GLU A 99 -9.92 9.02 2.79
C GLU A 99 -10.23 7.65 3.38
N ALA A 100 -9.47 7.24 4.40
CA ALA A 100 -9.68 5.99 5.11
C ALA A 100 -11.01 6.00 5.89
N ALA A 101 -11.35 7.12 6.52
CA ALA A 101 -12.60 7.29 7.27
C ALA A 101 -13.81 7.26 6.34
N GLU A 102 -13.73 7.91 5.19
CA GLU A 102 -14.81 7.94 4.21
C GLU A 102 -15.06 6.57 3.60
N LYS A 103 -14.00 5.82 3.28
CA LYS A 103 -14.12 4.54 2.56
C LYS A 103 -14.29 3.31 3.46
N TYR A 104 -13.69 3.32 4.66
CA TYR A 104 -13.69 2.19 5.60
C TYR A 104 -14.40 2.50 6.93
N GLY A 105 -14.77 3.76 7.16
CA GLY A 105 -15.42 4.23 8.37
C GLY A 105 -14.45 4.83 9.39
N ALA A 106 -14.96 5.73 10.25
CA ALA A 106 -14.18 6.50 11.22
C ALA A 106 -13.36 5.65 12.20
N ARG A 107 -13.79 4.41 12.51
CA ARG A 107 -13.03 3.49 13.38
C ARG A 107 -11.73 3.00 12.75
N ALA A 108 -11.65 3.01 11.42
CA ALA A 108 -10.47 2.57 10.69
C ALA A 108 -9.44 3.71 10.60
N ALA A 109 -9.89 4.96 10.53
CA ALA A 109 -9.01 6.12 10.48
C ALA A 109 -8.49 6.53 11.87
N PHE A 110 -9.37 6.59 12.87
CA PHE A 110 -9.01 7.11 14.17
C PHE A 110 -8.54 6.01 15.12
N ARG A 111 -7.26 6.08 15.54
CA ARG A 111 -6.92 5.56 16.86
C ARG A 111 -7.51 6.54 17.86
N GLN A 112 -8.28 6.04 18.84
CA GLN A 112 -8.66 6.84 20.00
C GLN A 112 -7.39 7.44 20.63
N GLY A 113 -7.18 8.75 20.41
CA GLY A 113 -6.29 9.55 21.21
C GLY A 113 -6.83 9.59 22.62
N LYS A 114 -6.40 8.65 23.46
CA LYS A 114 -6.48 8.83 24.91
C LYS A 114 -5.37 9.80 25.29
N GLY A 115 -5.71 11.06 25.52
CA GLY A 115 -4.94 11.97 26.34
C GLY A 115 -4.35 13.20 25.65
N GLU A 116 -5.15 14.25 25.53
CA GLU A 116 -4.74 15.55 26.06
C GLU A 116 -5.76 15.92 27.12
N GLY A 117 -5.44 15.51 28.36
CA GLY A 117 -6.10 15.99 29.55
C GLY A 117 -5.30 17.16 30.11
N LEU A 118 -6.04 18.24 30.38
CA LEU A 118 -5.73 19.45 31.16
C LEU A 118 -4.97 20.55 30.44
#